data_AF-A0A067CWD3-F1
#
_entry.id   AF-A0A067CWD3-F1
#
_cell.length_a   1.000
_cell.length_b   1.000
_cell.length_c   1.000
_cell.angle_alpha   90.00
_cell.angle_beta   90.00
_cell.angle_gamma   90.00
#
_symmetry.space_group_name_H-M   'P 1'
#
loop_
_entity.id
_entity.type
_entity.pdbx_description
1 polymer ?
#
loop_
_entity_poly.entity_id
_entity_poly.type
_entity_poly.pdbx_seq_one_letter_code
_entity_poly.pdbx_strand_id
1 'polypeptide(L)'
;MAPACDIAADALGIFLEGLLLPCETLLALLVCSLSSAEPAIHHYALANMSTKTTSETLPATLTTALPRLHVRSPAKTKQQQARPSMLDLFSEPSSSETLVRGLSYATDGKKVPAGDCLGTLLHVDLWKATDEMPGRQDHVAELDLRRPSSLLAASASADPGDTIFIVNLQVPGTPFVHVVSYWRLSAEALASDAKFAGLFTRFQSNEPEAQSFQDARFKLVPTIVDGPWLIKAAVPQKPAITGKKLTQRYFVGSNYVEVDMDIGSSAIASNIVSLCRGYAERLVVDLSLTLQGNSDAELPERIFGSVRFSHLDLTLATAMPPRSP
;
A
#
# COMPACT_ATOMS: atom_id res chain seq x y z
N MET A 1 46.39 -0.61 -30.78
CA MET A 1 45.78 -1.93 -30.51
C MET A 1 45.80 -2.16 -29.01
N ALA A 2 44.65 -1.99 -28.38
CA ALA A 2 44.31 -2.32 -26.99
C ALA A 2 42.86 -2.83 -27.02
N PRO A 3 42.45 -3.80 -26.18
CA PRO A 3 41.26 -4.59 -26.46
C PRO A 3 39.99 -3.86 -26.05
N ALA A 4 39.04 -3.80 -26.97
CA ALA A 4 37.65 -3.44 -26.72
C ALA A 4 36.97 -4.60 -25.97
N CYS A 5 37.02 -4.61 -24.64
CA CYS A 5 36.32 -5.64 -23.85
C CYS A 5 35.82 -5.17 -22.46
N ASP A 6 35.82 -3.87 -22.15
CA ASP A 6 35.39 -3.37 -20.83
C ASP A 6 34.27 -2.31 -20.84
N ILE A 7 33.66 -2.02 -22.00
CA ILE A 7 32.52 -1.09 -22.09
C ILE A 7 31.18 -1.86 -22.24
N ALA A 8 31.23 -3.17 -22.48
CA ALA A 8 30.03 -3.99 -22.63
C ALA A 8 29.47 -4.52 -21.28
N ALA A 9 30.27 -4.54 -20.21
CA ALA A 9 29.84 -5.04 -18.90
C ALA A 9 29.00 -4.02 -18.10
N ASP A 10 29.32 -2.72 -18.20
CA ASP A 10 28.55 -1.65 -17.54
C ASP A 10 27.23 -1.32 -18.26
N ALA A 11 27.12 -1.61 -19.55
CA ALA A 11 25.86 -1.45 -20.30
C ALA A 11 24.88 -2.61 -20.08
N LEU A 12 25.36 -3.80 -19.69
CA LEU A 12 24.52 -4.97 -19.41
C LEU A 12 23.93 -4.96 -17.99
N GLY A 13 24.59 -4.29 -17.03
CA GLY A 13 24.08 -4.10 -15.66
C GLY A 13 22.96 -3.05 -15.55
N ILE A 14 22.93 -2.09 -16.47
CA ILE A 14 21.90 -1.03 -16.52
C ILE A 14 20.64 -1.50 -17.28
N PHE A 15 20.74 -2.56 -18.08
CA PHE A 15 19.63 -3.12 -18.86
C PHE A 15 18.87 -4.26 -18.18
N LEU A 16 19.28 -4.67 -16.96
CA LEU A 16 18.67 -5.77 -16.20
C LEU A 16 17.95 -5.35 -14.89
N GLU A 17 17.93 -4.06 -14.54
CA GLU A 17 17.15 -3.54 -13.39
C GLU A 17 15.80 -2.89 -13.75
N GLY A 18 15.49 -2.79 -15.04
CA GLY A 18 14.21 -2.27 -15.52
C GLY A 18 13.52 -3.31 -16.38
N LEU A 19 12.41 -3.85 -15.86
CA LEU A 19 11.50 -4.75 -16.58
C LEU A 19 12.08 -6.16 -16.81
N LEU A 20 11.64 -7.14 -16.01
CA LEU A 20 11.39 -8.54 -16.41
C LEU A 20 11.03 -9.35 -15.14
N LEU A 21 9.80 -9.17 -14.66
CA LEU A 21 8.98 -10.38 -14.53
C LEU A 21 8.61 -10.70 -15.98
N PRO A 22 9.19 -11.73 -16.62
CA PRO A 22 8.78 -12.11 -17.96
C PRO A 22 7.27 -12.36 -17.92
N CYS A 23 6.55 -11.90 -18.94
CA CYS A 23 5.12 -12.14 -19.10
C CYS A 23 4.77 -13.63 -18.93
N GLU A 24 5.72 -14.54 -19.09
CA GLU A 24 5.62 -15.98 -18.82
C GLU A 24 5.43 -16.33 -17.34
N THR A 25 5.92 -15.52 -16.40
CA THR A 25 5.68 -15.72 -14.94
C THR A 25 4.29 -15.23 -14.53
N LEU A 26 3.82 -14.13 -15.14
CA LEU A 26 2.45 -13.64 -14.97
C LEU A 26 1.45 -14.58 -15.66
N LEU A 27 1.84 -15.16 -16.80
CA LEU A 27 1.09 -16.20 -17.51
C LEU A 27 1.10 -17.52 -16.73
N ALA A 28 2.20 -17.92 -16.09
CA ALA A 28 2.23 -19.11 -15.23
C ALA A 28 1.35 -18.97 -13.97
N LEU A 29 1.22 -17.74 -13.44
CA LEU A 29 0.31 -17.41 -12.34
C LEU A 29 -1.16 -17.36 -12.75
N LEU A 30 -1.44 -16.99 -14.00
CA LEU A 30 -2.78 -17.07 -14.61
C LEU A 30 -3.13 -18.50 -15.05
N VAL A 31 -2.17 -19.29 -15.55
CA VAL A 31 -2.36 -20.65 -16.06
C VAL A 31 -2.50 -21.67 -14.93
N CYS A 32 -1.90 -21.45 -13.75
CA CYS A 32 -2.21 -22.25 -12.55
C CYS A 32 -3.61 -21.96 -11.97
N SER A 33 -4.32 -20.94 -12.46
CA SER A 33 -5.73 -20.66 -12.14
C SER A 33 -6.70 -21.11 -13.23
N LEU A 34 -6.22 -21.74 -14.32
CA LEU A 34 -7.03 -22.34 -15.38
C LEU A 34 -6.81 -23.86 -15.41
N SER A 35 -7.08 -24.51 -14.28
CA SER A 35 -7.47 -25.93 -14.21
C SER A 35 -8.76 -26.05 -13.39
N SER A 36 -9.79 -25.37 -13.88
CA SER A 36 -11.17 -25.79 -13.75
C SER A 36 -11.84 -25.33 -15.03
N ALA A 37 -12.31 -26.32 -15.79
CA ALA A 37 -12.58 -26.24 -17.21
C ALA A 37 -13.55 -25.14 -17.66
N GLU A 38 -13.36 -24.81 -18.93
CA GLU A 38 -13.80 -23.70 -19.73
C GLU A 38 -15.27 -23.80 -20.25
N PRO A 39 -15.75 -22.77 -21.00
CA PRO A 39 -17.16 -22.40 -21.17
C PRO A 39 -17.77 -22.92 -22.47
N ALA A 40 -19.08 -22.69 -22.66
CA ALA A 40 -19.65 -22.37 -23.98
C ALA A 40 -21.09 -21.88 -23.82
N ILE A 41 -21.33 -20.59 -24.06
CA ILE A 41 -22.61 -20.12 -24.59
C ILE A 41 -22.41 -19.94 -26.09
N HIS A 42 -23.14 -20.72 -26.87
CA HIS A 42 -23.89 -20.29 -28.05
C HIS A 42 -24.76 -21.49 -28.45
N HIS A 43 -26.02 -21.27 -28.82
CA HIS A 43 -26.53 -21.70 -30.11
C HIS A 43 -27.94 -21.16 -30.38
N TYR A 44 -28.08 -20.79 -31.65
CA TYR A 44 -29.21 -20.33 -32.45
C TYR A 44 -30.63 -20.81 -32.10
N ALA A 45 -31.59 -19.92 -32.42
CA ALA A 45 -33.01 -20.23 -32.54
C ALA A 45 -33.32 -21.10 -33.77
N LEU A 46 -34.25 -22.04 -33.61
CA LEU A 46 -34.95 -22.73 -34.69
C LEU A 46 -36.42 -22.87 -34.32
N ALA A 47 -37.29 -22.47 -35.24
CA ALA A 47 -38.73 -22.45 -35.08
C ALA A 47 -39.39 -23.81 -35.40
N ASN A 48 -40.54 -24.03 -34.76
CA ASN A 48 -41.67 -24.90 -35.10
C ASN A 48 -41.49 -26.43 -35.08
N MET A 49 -42.21 -27.11 -34.17
CA MET A 49 -43.37 -27.97 -34.53
C MET A 49 -43.91 -28.77 -33.32
N SER A 50 -45.20 -28.52 -33.05
CA SER A 50 -46.29 -29.43 -32.65
C SER A 50 -46.09 -30.50 -31.56
N THR A 51 -46.97 -30.38 -30.56
CA THR A 51 -47.35 -31.35 -29.54
C THR A 51 -47.96 -32.64 -30.12
N LYS A 52 -47.54 -33.80 -29.59
CA LYS A 52 -48.40 -35.00 -29.49
C LYS A 52 -47.97 -35.92 -28.33
N THR A 53 -48.97 -36.26 -27.54
CA THR A 53 -49.15 -37.37 -26.57
C THR A 53 -48.46 -38.66 -27.06
N THR A 54 -47.94 -39.58 -26.22
CA THR A 54 -48.68 -40.54 -25.37
C THR A 54 -47.67 -41.39 -24.56
N SER A 55 -48.18 -42.02 -23.49
CA SER A 55 -47.57 -42.99 -22.56
C SER A 55 -46.69 -44.09 -23.16
N GLU A 56 -45.68 -44.55 -22.41
CA GLU A 56 -45.52 -45.99 -22.10
C GLU A 56 -44.40 -46.30 -21.08
N THR A 57 -44.56 -47.48 -20.50
CA THR A 57 -44.02 -48.18 -19.32
C THR A 57 -42.50 -48.47 -19.27
N LEU A 58 -41.97 -48.54 -18.04
CA LEU A 58 -40.67 -49.12 -17.66
C LEU A 58 -40.69 -50.66 -17.69
N PRO A 59 -39.53 -51.30 -17.92
CA PRO A 59 -39.16 -52.45 -17.08
C PRO A 59 -37.74 -52.34 -16.50
N ALA A 60 -37.49 -53.26 -15.57
CA ALA A 60 -36.59 -53.13 -14.44
C ALA A 60 -35.14 -53.58 -14.67
N THR A 61 -34.33 -53.27 -13.65
CA THR A 61 -33.08 -53.92 -13.20
C THR A 61 -31.81 -53.71 -14.02
N LEU A 62 -30.91 -52.89 -13.47
CA LEU A 62 -29.53 -53.31 -13.18
C LEU A 62 -28.94 -52.48 -12.04
N THR A 63 -28.76 -53.17 -10.92
CA THR A 63 -28.09 -52.76 -9.69
C THR A 63 -26.63 -52.39 -9.95
N THR A 64 -26.22 -51.18 -9.57
CA THR A 64 -24.85 -50.92 -9.07
C THR A 64 -24.92 -49.83 -8.02
N ALA A 65 -24.77 -50.22 -6.76
CA ALA A 65 -24.71 -49.33 -5.61
C ALA A 65 -23.36 -48.59 -5.61
N LEU A 66 -23.37 -47.31 -5.93
CA LEU A 66 -22.30 -46.40 -5.52
C LEU A 66 -22.58 -45.93 -4.08
N PRO A 67 -21.57 -45.87 -3.20
CA PRO A 67 -21.77 -45.46 -1.82
C PRO A 67 -22.30 -44.03 -1.79
N ARG A 68 -23.48 -43.82 -1.19
CA ARG A 68 -24.03 -42.49 -0.91
C ARG A 68 -23.05 -41.76 0.00
N LEU A 69 -22.29 -40.83 -0.58
CA LEU A 69 -21.56 -39.84 0.17
C LEU A 69 -22.60 -39.09 1.01
N HIS A 70 -22.57 -39.27 2.32
CA HIS A 70 -23.35 -38.45 3.24
C HIS A 70 -22.84 -37.01 3.09
N VAL A 71 -23.50 -36.23 2.24
CA VAL A 71 -23.39 -34.78 2.26
C VAL A 71 -24.00 -34.36 3.59
N ARG A 72 -23.15 -34.18 4.61
CA ARG A 72 -23.53 -33.40 5.79
C ARG A 72 -23.92 -32.03 5.25
N SER A 73 -25.21 -31.70 5.35
CA SER A 73 -25.67 -30.32 5.25
C SER A 73 -24.78 -29.49 6.18
N PRO A 74 -24.07 -28.45 5.70
CA PRO A 74 -23.42 -27.53 6.60
C PRO A 74 -24.54 -26.72 7.25
N ALA A 75 -25.02 -27.22 8.38
CA ALA A 75 -25.70 -26.41 9.37
C ALA A 75 -24.70 -25.30 9.73
N LYS A 76 -24.89 -24.13 9.10
CA LYS A 76 -24.12 -22.92 9.30
C LYS A 76 -24.25 -22.52 10.76
N THR A 77 -23.31 -22.96 11.58
CA THR A 77 -22.94 -22.22 12.77
C THR A 77 -21.78 -21.31 12.35
N LYS A 78 -22.10 -20.26 11.57
CA LYS A 78 -21.21 -19.09 11.55
C LYS A 78 -21.34 -18.51 12.95
N GLN A 79 -20.42 -18.90 13.84
CA GLN A 79 -20.11 -18.03 14.97
C GLN A 79 -19.84 -16.65 14.36
N GLN A 80 -20.70 -15.69 14.68
CA GLN A 80 -20.49 -14.29 14.38
C GLN A 80 -19.27 -13.87 15.20
N GLN A 81 -18.09 -14.16 14.69
CA GLN A 81 -16.86 -13.55 15.17
C GLN A 81 -17.05 -12.05 14.97
N ALA A 82 -16.96 -11.28 16.06
CA ALA A 82 -17.10 -9.84 16.00
C ALA A 82 -16.15 -9.30 14.92
N ARG A 83 -16.66 -8.49 13.99
CA ARG A 83 -15.80 -7.85 13.01
C ARG A 83 -14.81 -6.96 13.77
N PRO A 84 -13.50 -7.04 13.48
CA PRO A 84 -12.52 -6.17 14.11
C PRO A 84 -12.89 -4.70 13.85
N SER A 85 -12.62 -3.85 14.83
CA SER A 85 -12.76 -2.41 14.65
C SER A 85 -11.63 -1.90 13.75
N MET A 86 -11.80 -0.75 13.10
CA MET A 86 -10.75 -0.15 12.27
C MET A 86 -9.43 0.03 13.05
N LEU A 87 -9.51 0.33 14.35
CA LEU A 87 -8.36 0.52 15.23
C LEU A 87 -7.56 -0.78 15.43
N ASP A 88 -8.16 -1.95 15.23
CA ASP A 88 -7.48 -3.24 15.35
C ASP A 88 -6.69 -3.60 14.08
N LEU A 89 -6.86 -2.84 12.99
CA LEU A 89 -6.25 -3.11 11.69
C LEU A 89 -4.91 -2.42 11.48
N PHE A 90 -4.48 -1.57 12.43
CA PHE A 90 -3.19 -0.92 12.35
C PHE A 90 -2.46 -0.85 13.69
N SER A 91 -1.13 -0.85 13.64
CA SER A 91 -0.27 -0.71 14.82
C SER A 91 1.05 -0.07 14.42
N GLU A 92 1.86 0.31 15.40
CA GLU A 92 3.25 0.74 15.15
C GLU A 92 4.20 -0.47 15.25
N PRO A 93 4.86 -0.89 14.16
CA PRO A 93 5.86 -1.94 14.20
C PRO A 93 7.23 -1.35 14.58
N SER A 94 8.13 -2.20 15.08
CA SER A 94 9.52 -1.83 15.28
C SER A 94 10.22 -1.57 13.94
N SER A 95 10.99 -0.48 13.86
CA SER A 95 11.84 -0.15 12.72
C SER A 95 13.26 -0.71 12.82
N SER A 96 13.62 -1.39 13.92
CA SER A 96 15.01 -1.70 14.26
C SER A 96 15.72 -2.52 13.17
N GLU A 97 15.02 -3.47 12.56
CA GLU A 97 15.56 -4.33 11.48
C GLU A 97 15.55 -3.68 10.09
N THR A 98 14.96 -2.49 9.94
CA THR A 98 14.91 -1.79 8.66
C THR A 98 16.30 -1.28 8.30
N LEU A 99 16.83 -1.70 7.15
CA LEU A 99 18.17 -1.29 6.70
C LEU A 99 18.14 0.08 6.00
N VAL A 100 18.89 1.03 6.56
CA VAL A 100 19.02 2.42 6.08
C VAL A 100 20.47 2.76 5.78
N ARG A 101 20.74 3.85 5.05
CA ARG A 101 22.12 4.26 4.76
C ARG A 101 22.83 4.66 6.07
N GLY A 102 23.95 4.00 6.36
CA GLY A 102 24.75 4.28 7.55
C GLY A 102 25.56 5.57 7.44
N LEU A 103 26.22 5.93 8.54
CA LEU A 103 27.05 7.13 8.63
C LEU A 103 28.15 7.19 7.55
N SER A 104 28.75 6.05 7.22
CA SER A 104 29.82 5.92 6.23
C SER A 104 29.35 5.47 4.85
N TYR A 105 28.04 5.48 4.58
CA TYR A 105 27.48 4.95 3.33
C TYR A 105 28.08 5.61 2.08
N ALA A 106 28.45 6.89 2.15
CA ALA A 106 29.08 7.60 1.04
C ALA A 106 30.43 7.00 0.62
N THR A 107 31.14 6.32 1.54
CA THR A 107 32.44 5.71 1.28
C THR A 107 32.36 4.19 1.10
N ASP A 108 31.50 3.50 1.85
CA ASP A 108 31.46 2.03 1.88
C ASP A 108 30.20 1.40 1.26
N GLY A 109 29.18 2.20 0.94
CA GLY A 109 27.89 1.72 0.41
C GLY A 109 27.10 0.83 1.37
N LYS A 110 27.47 0.74 2.65
CA LYS A 110 26.89 -0.20 3.61
C LYS A 110 25.67 0.38 4.30
N LYS A 111 24.57 -0.38 4.26
CA LYS A 111 23.37 -0.10 5.05
C LYS A 111 23.50 -0.72 6.44
N VAL A 112 22.86 -0.08 7.41
CA VAL A 112 22.84 -0.49 8.81
C VAL A 112 21.40 -0.56 9.31
N PRO A 113 21.10 -1.35 10.35
CA PRO A 113 19.82 -1.31 11.05
C PRO A 113 19.49 0.12 11.50
N ALA A 114 18.26 0.58 11.30
CA ALA A 114 17.84 1.95 11.58
C ALA A 114 17.73 2.27 13.08
N GLY A 115 17.55 1.25 13.92
CA GLY A 115 17.21 1.42 15.32
C GLY A 115 15.78 1.93 15.52
N ASP A 116 15.57 2.65 16.62
CA ASP A 116 14.25 3.13 17.01
C ASP A 116 13.75 4.26 16.09
N CYS A 117 12.44 4.21 15.83
CA CYS A 117 11.72 5.20 15.04
C CYS A 117 11.71 6.55 15.78
N LEU A 118 11.98 7.64 15.05
CA LEU A 118 11.95 8.99 15.64
C LEU A 118 10.53 9.45 16.00
N GLY A 119 9.54 9.07 15.18
CA GLY A 119 8.15 9.45 15.37
C GLY A 119 7.32 8.33 15.96
N THR A 120 6.12 8.69 16.41
CA THR A 120 5.13 7.76 16.94
C THR A 120 3.84 7.83 16.14
N LEU A 121 3.29 6.69 15.73
CA LEU A 121 2.02 6.58 15.02
C LEU A 121 0.89 6.99 15.97
N LEU A 122 0.13 8.00 15.57
CA LEU A 122 -1.02 8.48 16.33
C LEU A 122 -2.32 7.84 15.86
N HIS A 123 -2.52 7.79 14.54
CA HIS A 123 -3.79 7.37 13.98
C HIS A 123 -3.66 6.95 12.51
N VAL A 124 -4.65 6.18 12.05
CA VAL A 124 -4.90 5.94 10.62
C VAL A 124 -6.38 6.18 10.36
N ASP A 125 -6.66 7.12 9.46
CA ASP A 125 -7.98 7.30 8.87
C ASP A 125 -8.08 6.48 7.58
N LEU A 126 -9.22 5.80 7.41
CA LEU A 126 -9.56 5.07 6.19
C LEU A 126 -10.83 5.66 5.60
N TRP A 127 -10.69 6.50 4.59
CA TRP A 127 -11.82 7.19 3.96
C TRP A 127 -12.09 6.69 2.55
N LYS A 128 -13.36 6.69 2.16
CA LYS A 128 -13.78 6.40 0.78
C LYS A 128 -14.46 7.61 0.15
N ALA A 129 -14.27 7.75 -1.14
CA ALA A 129 -14.96 8.74 -1.95
C ALA A 129 -16.48 8.60 -1.84
N THR A 130 -17.17 9.73 -1.94
CA THR A 130 -18.63 9.86 -1.95
C THR A 130 -19.06 10.60 -3.20
N ASP A 131 -20.38 10.75 -3.41
CA ASP A 131 -20.89 11.56 -4.52
C ASP A 131 -20.51 13.04 -4.38
N GLU A 132 -20.42 13.55 -3.14
CA GLU A 132 -20.03 14.93 -2.84
C GLU A 132 -18.51 15.12 -2.89
N MET A 133 -17.75 14.11 -2.46
CA MET A 133 -16.29 14.08 -2.44
C MET A 133 -15.77 12.94 -3.34
N PRO A 134 -15.92 13.06 -4.68
CA PRO A 134 -15.56 11.98 -5.58
C PRO A 134 -14.05 11.87 -5.78
N GLY A 135 -13.59 10.65 -6.05
CA GLY A 135 -12.23 10.37 -6.50
C GLY A 135 -11.14 10.79 -5.51
N ARG A 136 -10.03 11.31 -6.07
CA ARG A 136 -8.83 11.72 -5.35
C ARG A 136 -9.06 13.05 -4.64
N GLN A 137 -8.76 13.08 -3.36
CA GLN A 137 -8.80 14.28 -2.52
C GLN A 137 -7.41 14.60 -1.97
N ASP A 138 -6.96 15.82 -2.28
CA ASP A 138 -5.65 16.33 -1.88
C ASP A 138 -5.75 17.21 -0.63
N HIS A 139 -4.66 17.40 0.11
CA HIS A 139 -4.58 18.26 1.30
C HIS A 139 -5.58 17.85 2.41
N VAL A 140 -5.51 16.58 2.80
CA VAL A 140 -6.41 15.97 3.79
C VAL A 140 -6.26 16.55 5.20
N ALA A 141 -5.16 17.23 5.50
CA ALA A 141 -4.99 17.99 6.74
C ALA A 141 -6.07 19.06 6.92
N GLU A 142 -6.55 19.71 5.84
CA GLU A 142 -7.64 20.67 5.94
C GLU A 142 -8.97 20.01 6.35
N LEU A 143 -9.16 18.75 5.96
CA LEU A 143 -10.33 17.97 6.38
C LEU A 143 -10.21 17.59 7.86
N ASP A 144 -9.01 17.19 8.31
CA ASP A 144 -8.77 16.95 9.75
C ASP A 144 -9.03 18.20 10.58
N LEU A 145 -8.52 19.37 10.18
CA LEU A 145 -8.68 20.62 10.95
C LEU A 145 -10.14 21.05 11.12
N ARG A 146 -11.04 20.57 10.24
CA ARG A 146 -12.47 20.90 10.29
C ARG A 146 -13.30 19.92 11.12
N ARG A 147 -12.79 18.71 11.41
CA ARG A 147 -13.56 17.76 12.23
C ARG A 147 -13.55 18.17 13.71
N PRO A 148 -14.66 17.93 14.46
CA PRO A 148 -14.70 18.23 15.89
C PRO A 148 -13.61 17.54 16.72
N SER A 149 -13.16 16.36 16.28
CA SER A 149 -12.07 15.60 16.87
C SER A 149 -10.78 15.71 16.04
N SER A 150 -10.43 16.93 15.62
CA SER A 150 -9.20 17.19 14.85
C SER A 150 -7.97 16.77 15.65
N LEU A 151 -7.20 15.86 15.08
CA LEU A 151 -5.93 15.43 15.65
C LEU A 151 -4.91 16.56 15.56
N LEU A 152 -4.91 17.32 14.46
CA LEU A 152 -4.00 18.43 14.24
C LEU A 152 -4.27 19.58 15.22
N ALA A 153 -5.53 19.96 15.44
CA ALA A 153 -5.89 21.02 16.39
C ALA A 153 -5.62 20.59 17.84
N ALA A 154 -5.92 19.34 18.19
CA ALA A 154 -5.61 18.80 19.51
C ALA A 154 -4.10 18.78 19.77
N SER A 155 -3.30 18.31 18.80
CA SER A 155 -1.84 18.30 18.91
C SER A 155 -1.25 19.71 18.97
N ALA A 156 -1.74 20.66 18.16
CA ALA A 156 -1.28 22.05 18.21
C ALA A 156 -1.53 22.71 19.57
N SER A 157 -2.61 22.31 20.25
CA SER A 157 -2.98 22.85 21.56
C SER A 157 -2.18 22.21 22.70
N ALA A 158 -1.97 20.89 22.64
CA ALA A 158 -1.27 20.14 23.68
C ALA A 158 0.26 20.30 23.59
N ASP A 159 0.80 20.24 22.37
CA ASP A 159 2.23 20.19 22.09
C ASP A 159 2.59 21.09 20.89
N PRO A 160 2.60 22.44 21.05
CA PRO A 160 2.75 23.38 19.94
C PRO A 160 4.09 23.30 19.17
N GLY A 161 5.12 22.71 19.80
CA GLY A 161 6.44 22.51 19.16
C GLY A 161 6.52 21.25 18.30
N ASP A 162 5.52 20.38 18.38
CA ASP A 162 5.54 19.09 17.71
C ASP A 162 4.99 19.19 16.29
N THR A 163 5.52 18.34 15.42
CA THR A 163 5.09 18.26 14.02
C THR A 163 4.34 16.96 13.78
N ILE A 164 3.16 17.05 13.17
CA ILE A 164 2.43 15.89 12.67
C ILE A 164 2.82 15.63 11.22
N PHE A 165 3.45 14.48 10.95
CA PHE A 165 3.70 14.02 9.60
C PHE A 165 2.54 13.18 9.11
N ILE A 166 2.04 13.47 7.91
CA ILE A 166 0.84 12.85 7.34
C ILE A 166 1.23 12.22 6.00
N VAL A 167 0.84 10.96 5.79
CA VAL A 167 0.90 10.33 4.48
C VAL A 167 -0.49 9.92 4.07
N ASN A 168 -0.94 10.40 2.92
CA ASN A 168 -2.21 10.03 2.31
C ASN A 168 -1.95 9.16 1.07
N LEU A 169 -2.14 7.85 1.21
CA LEU A 169 -2.10 6.94 0.08
C LEU A 169 -3.44 7.01 -0.67
N GLN A 170 -3.40 7.59 -1.87
CA GLN A 170 -4.59 7.85 -2.67
C GLN A 170 -4.80 6.67 -3.63
N VAL A 171 -5.63 5.72 -3.21
CA VAL A 171 -5.79 4.42 -3.85
C VAL A 171 -6.95 4.44 -4.86
N PRO A 172 -6.65 4.32 -6.18
CA PRO A 172 -7.69 4.21 -7.18
C PRO A 172 -8.45 2.89 -7.04
N GLY A 173 -9.74 2.95 -7.36
CA GLY A 173 -10.63 1.80 -7.30
C GLY A 173 -12.09 2.23 -7.26
N THR A 174 -12.96 1.25 -7.12
CA THR A 174 -14.40 1.48 -6.87
C THR A 174 -14.75 0.91 -5.49
N PRO A 175 -15.01 1.76 -4.47
CA PRO A 175 -14.79 3.21 -4.44
C PRO A 175 -13.29 3.57 -4.42
N PHE A 176 -12.97 4.84 -4.70
CA PHE A 176 -11.65 5.40 -4.43
C PHE A 176 -11.44 5.48 -2.92
N VAL A 177 -10.25 5.12 -2.43
CA VAL A 177 -9.96 5.04 -0.99
C VAL A 177 -8.72 5.85 -0.66
N HIS A 178 -8.76 6.53 0.47
CA HIS A 178 -7.65 7.23 1.09
C HIS A 178 -7.24 6.51 2.36
N VAL A 179 -5.99 6.08 2.42
CA VAL A 179 -5.38 5.55 3.65
C VAL A 179 -4.46 6.63 4.20
N VAL A 180 -4.92 7.33 5.24
CA VAL A 180 -4.24 8.50 5.80
C VAL A 180 -3.62 8.12 7.13
N SER A 181 -2.30 8.19 7.23
CA SER A 181 -1.56 7.83 8.44
C SER A 181 -0.90 9.06 9.05
N TYR A 182 -0.96 9.19 10.37
CA TYR A 182 -0.50 10.35 11.14
C TYR A 182 0.58 9.94 12.14
N TRP A 183 1.75 10.56 12.07
CA TRP A 183 2.84 10.36 13.03
C TRP A 183 3.19 11.66 13.75
N ARG A 184 3.39 11.59 15.06
CA ARG A 184 3.95 12.68 15.87
C ARG A 184 5.46 12.62 15.83
N LEU A 185 6.08 13.70 15.38
CA LEU A 185 7.49 14.00 15.55
C LEU A 185 7.60 15.04 16.66
N SER A 186 8.04 14.62 17.85
CA SER A 186 8.19 15.56 18.95
C SER A 186 9.35 16.50 18.73
N ALA A 187 9.24 17.73 19.25
CA ALA A 187 10.34 18.69 19.23
C ALA A 187 11.62 18.11 19.84
N GLU A 188 11.47 17.29 20.89
CA GLU A 188 12.58 16.62 21.58
C GLU A 188 13.20 15.51 20.73
N ALA A 189 12.39 14.70 20.03
CA ALA A 189 12.89 13.70 19.09
C ALA A 189 13.66 14.35 17.93
N LEU A 190 13.13 15.43 17.36
CA LEU A 190 13.82 16.20 16.32
C LEU A 190 15.13 16.82 16.84
N ALA A 191 15.12 17.40 18.05
CA ALA A 191 16.32 18.00 18.66
C ALA A 191 17.41 16.96 18.97
N SER A 192 17.03 15.70 19.22
CA SER A 192 17.97 14.61 19.50
C SER A 192 18.81 14.18 18.29
N ASP A 193 18.41 14.52 17.07
CA ASP A 193 19.10 14.18 15.83
C ASP A 193 19.24 15.40 14.90
N ALA A 194 20.30 16.18 15.12
CA ALA A 194 20.55 17.42 14.37
C ALA A 194 20.69 17.20 12.85
N LYS A 195 21.18 16.01 12.42
CA LYS A 195 21.35 15.70 10.99
C LYS A 195 20.01 15.45 10.32
N PHE A 196 19.18 14.61 10.94
CA PHE A 196 17.81 14.40 10.46
C PHE A 196 17.01 15.71 10.53
N ALA A 197 17.08 16.46 11.64
CA ALA A 197 16.36 17.72 11.79
C ALA A 197 16.73 18.72 10.68
N GLY A 198 18.00 18.90 10.36
CA GLY A 198 18.43 19.77 9.27
C GLY A 198 17.88 19.35 7.90
N LEU A 199 17.86 18.03 7.62
CA LEU A 199 17.26 17.50 6.39
C LEU A 199 15.74 17.68 6.36
N PHE A 200 15.07 17.42 7.49
CA PHE A 200 13.63 17.54 7.65
C PHE A 200 13.18 19.00 7.55
N THR A 201 13.86 19.96 8.15
CA THR A 201 13.58 21.40 8.00
C THR A 201 13.61 21.84 6.53
N ARG A 202 14.57 21.34 5.74
CA ARG A 202 14.62 21.63 4.29
C ARG A 202 13.49 20.96 3.51
N PHE A 203 13.05 19.79 3.97
CA PHE A 203 11.91 19.08 3.40
C PHE A 203 10.59 19.80 3.67
N GLN A 204 10.49 20.53 4.79
CA GLN A 204 9.33 21.32 5.19
C GLN A 204 9.27 22.66 4.44
N SER A 205 8.92 22.61 3.16
CA SER A 205 8.73 23.81 2.34
C SER A 205 7.49 23.69 1.46
N ASN A 206 6.75 24.79 1.35
CA ASN A 206 5.66 24.96 0.39
C ASN A 206 6.12 25.67 -0.89
N GLU A 207 7.40 26.02 -1.00
CA GLU A 207 7.92 26.70 -2.18
C GLU A 207 7.90 25.75 -3.40
N PRO A 208 7.40 26.18 -4.57
CA PRO A 208 7.32 25.33 -5.76
C PRO A 208 8.64 24.66 -6.15
N GLU A 209 9.77 25.36 -6.00
CA GLU A 209 11.11 24.82 -6.27
C GLU A 209 11.52 23.67 -5.33
N ALA A 210 10.91 23.58 -4.14
CA ALA A 210 11.23 22.55 -3.15
C ALA A 210 10.67 21.17 -3.54
N GLN A 211 9.67 21.10 -4.43
CA GLN A 211 9.05 19.84 -4.82
C GLN A 211 10.07 18.87 -5.42
N SER A 212 10.97 19.36 -6.27
CA SER A 212 12.04 18.55 -6.86
C SER A 212 12.96 17.93 -5.79
N PHE A 213 13.22 18.67 -4.72
CA PHE A 213 13.96 18.18 -3.57
C PHE A 213 13.14 17.16 -2.79
N GLN A 214 11.88 17.45 -2.44
CA GLN A 214 11.03 16.53 -1.70
C GLN A 214 10.85 15.18 -2.43
N ASP A 215 10.61 15.22 -3.75
CA ASP A 215 10.46 14.03 -4.59
C ASP A 215 11.74 13.20 -4.70
N ALA A 216 12.90 13.82 -4.55
CA ALA A 216 14.18 13.13 -4.54
C ALA A 216 14.54 12.54 -3.16
N ARG A 217 13.79 12.87 -2.10
CA ARG A 217 14.16 12.60 -0.71
C ARG A 217 13.20 11.66 0.01
N PHE A 218 11.90 11.79 -0.16
CA PHE A 218 10.95 10.95 0.57
C PHE A 218 11.02 9.49 0.10
N LYS A 219 11.17 8.56 1.04
CA LYS A 219 11.22 7.12 0.78
C LYS A 219 10.21 6.35 1.63
N LEU A 220 9.61 5.36 0.98
CA LEU A 220 8.90 4.28 1.65
C LEU A 220 9.72 2.99 1.63
N VAL A 221 9.69 2.26 2.73
CA VAL A 221 10.28 0.93 2.86
C VAL A 221 9.16 -0.06 3.20
N PRO A 222 8.61 -0.77 2.19
CA PRO A 222 7.59 -1.78 2.44
C PRO A 222 8.21 -3.10 2.89
N THR A 223 7.59 -3.73 3.89
CA THR A 223 7.90 -5.10 4.33
C THR A 223 6.61 -5.92 4.42
N ILE A 224 6.52 -7.04 3.69
CA ILE A 224 5.41 -7.99 3.85
C ILE A 224 5.77 -8.95 4.97
N VAL A 225 5.15 -8.73 6.13
CA VAL A 225 5.30 -9.55 7.33
C VAL A 225 4.59 -10.89 7.12
N ASP A 226 3.33 -10.83 6.72
CA ASP A 226 2.53 -12.01 6.41
C ASP A 226 1.70 -11.80 5.14
N GLY A 227 1.48 -12.89 4.42
CA GLY A 227 0.75 -12.82 3.16
C GLY A 227 1.00 -14.01 2.25
N PRO A 228 0.12 -14.22 1.25
CA PRO A 228 0.32 -15.23 0.24
C PRO A 228 1.68 -15.05 -0.46
N TRP A 229 2.37 -16.17 -0.70
CA TRP A 229 3.66 -16.21 -1.40
C TRP A 229 3.68 -15.36 -2.68
N LEU A 230 2.58 -15.39 -3.45
CA LEU A 230 2.44 -14.62 -4.68
C LEU A 230 2.60 -13.11 -4.44
N ILE A 231 2.03 -12.58 -3.36
CA ILE A 231 2.13 -11.16 -3.02
C ILE A 231 3.55 -10.82 -2.56
N LYS A 232 4.17 -11.70 -1.76
CA LYS A 232 5.57 -11.58 -1.35
C LYS A 232 6.52 -11.52 -2.55
N ALA A 233 6.26 -12.28 -3.60
CA ALA A 233 7.04 -12.27 -4.83
C ALA A 233 6.77 -11.02 -5.71
N ALA A 234 5.53 -10.50 -5.69
CA ALA A 234 5.12 -9.37 -6.53
C ALA A 234 5.51 -7.99 -5.99
N VAL A 235 5.66 -7.84 -4.66
CA VAL A 235 5.98 -6.56 -4.03
C VAL A 235 7.48 -6.47 -3.73
N PRO A 236 8.22 -5.56 -4.39
CA PRO A 236 9.63 -5.37 -4.10
C PRO A 236 9.85 -4.97 -2.64
N GLN A 237 10.57 -5.81 -1.89
CA GLN A 237 10.94 -5.57 -0.48
C GLN A 237 12.17 -4.64 -0.39
N LYS A 238 12.13 -3.51 -1.09
CA LYS A 238 13.25 -2.56 -1.19
C LYS A 238 12.76 -1.14 -0.95
N PRO A 239 13.55 -0.29 -0.27
CA PRO A 239 13.28 1.14 -0.18
C PRO A 239 13.06 1.76 -1.57
N ALA A 240 12.04 2.60 -1.70
CA ALA A 240 11.72 3.32 -2.92
C ALA A 240 11.67 4.82 -2.64
N ILE A 241 12.40 5.61 -3.42
CA ILE A 241 12.16 7.06 -3.52
C ILE A 241 10.86 7.24 -4.29
N THR A 242 9.80 7.67 -3.62
CA THR A 242 8.45 7.60 -4.17
C THR A 242 8.16 8.68 -5.19
N GLY A 243 8.77 9.85 -5.07
CA GLY A 243 8.56 10.96 -6.01
C GLY A 243 9.14 10.75 -7.41
N LYS A 244 10.03 9.77 -7.53
CA LYS A 244 10.51 9.30 -8.85
C LYS A 244 9.55 8.32 -9.52
N LYS A 245 8.59 7.78 -8.77
CA LYS A 245 7.69 6.70 -9.22
C LYS A 245 6.23 7.12 -9.26
N LEU A 246 5.85 8.08 -8.42
CA LEU A 246 4.49 8.58 -8.24
C LEU A 246 4.50 10.10 -8.32
N THR A 247 3.42 10.67 -8.83
CA THR A 247 3.12 12.09 -8.59
C THR A 247 2.80 12.28 -7.12
N GLN A 248 3.52 13.19 -6.47
CA GLN A 248 3.29 13.55 -5.08
C GLN A 248 2.98 15.04 -4.95
N ARG A 249 2.18 15.39 -3.95
CA ARG A 249 1.91 16.77 -3.54
C ARG A 249 2.26 16.92 -2.07
N TYR A 250 2.79 18.08 -1.72
CA TYR A 250 3.30 18.37 -0.39
C TYR A 250 2.56 19.57 0.17
N PHE A 251 2.15 19.49 1.43
CA PHE A 251 1.49 20.58 2.12
C PHE A 251 2.11 20.75 3.50
N VAL A 252 2.51 21.97 3.81
CA VAL A 252 3.06 22.32 5.13
C VAL A 252 2.13 23.33 5.78
N GLY A 253 1.64 22.98 6.97
CA GLY A 253 0.84 23.86 7.82
C GLY A 253 1.62 24.38 9.02
N SER A 254 0.92 24.94 10.00
CA SER A 254 1.52 25.45 11.24
C SER A 254 2.18 24.36 12.08
N ASN A 255 1.64 23.14 12.08
CA ASN A 255 2.10 22.03 12.90
C ASN A 255 2.05 20.68 12.17
N TYR A 256 2.00 20.69 10.83
CA TYR A 256 1.98 19.45 10.06
C TYR A 256 2.71 19.56 8.74
N VAL A 257 3.10 18.38 8.24
CA VAL A 257 3.67 18.15 6.92
C VAL A 257 2.91 16.99 6.31
N GLU A 258 2.33 17.17 5.14
CA GLU A 258 1.54 16.17 4.44
C GLU A 258 2.19 15.79 3.12
N VAL A 259 2.21 14.48 2.83
CA VAL A 259 2.57 13.92 1.54
C VAL A 259 1.37 13.17 0.97
N ASP A 260 0.79 13.73 -0.08
CA ASP A 260 -0.23 13.07 -0.89
C ASP A 260 0.44 12.22 -1.96
N MET A 261 0.10 10.94 -2.00
CA MET A 261 0.69 9.97 -2.91
C MET A 261 -0.35 9.45 -3.90
N ASP A 262 -0.30 9.94 -5.15
CA ASP A 262 -1.22 9.49 -6.20
C ASP A 262 -0.76 8.14 -6.76
N ILE A 263 -1.31 7.04 -6.24
CA ILE A 263 -1.01 5.69 -6.73
C ILE A 263 -1.43 5.50 -8.19
N GLY A 264 -2.50 6.19 -8.62
CA GLY A 264 -3.03 6.15 -9.98
C GLY A 264 -2.06 6.71 -11.03
N SER A 265 -1.10 7.55 -10.61
CA SER A 265 -0.08 8.12 -11.50
C SER A 265 0.94 7.10 -12.03
N SER A 266 0.95 5.88 -11.48
CA SER A 266 1.87 4.81 -11.89
C SER A 266 1.13 3.51 -12.16
N ALA A 267 1.24 3.00 -13.39
CA ALA A 267 0.66 1.71 -13.76
C ALA A 267 1.21 0.57 -12.90
N ILE A 268 2.51 0.60 -12.57
CA ILE A 268 3.14 -0.41 -11.72
C ILE A 268 2.56 -0.35 -10.30
N ALA A 269 2.50 0.84 -9.70
CA ALA A 269 1.97 0.99 -8.35
C ALA A 269 0.47 0.65 -8.29
N SER A 270 -0.30 1.07 -9.29
CA SER A 270 -1.72 0.74 -9.44
C SER A 270 -1.94 -0.77 -9.52
N ASN A 271 -1.12 -1.49 -10.30
CA ASN A 271 -1.21 -2.95 -10.40
C ASN A 271 -0.87 -3.64 -9.07
N ILE A 272 0.20 -3.20 -8.39
CA ILE A 272 0.59 -3.74 -7.09
C ILE A 272 -0.52 -3.52 -6.05
N VAL A 273 -1.06 -2.30 -5.97
CA VAL A 273 -2.10 -1.98 -4.99
C VAL A 273 -3.42 -2.65 -5.33
N SER A 274 -3.78 -2.78 -6.61
CA SER A 274 -4.95 -3.55 -7.05
C SER A 274 -4.84 -5.03 -6.65
N LEU A 275 -3.65 -5.62 -6.83
CA LEU A 275 -3.36 -6.96 -6.35
C LEU A 275 -3.48 -7.04 -4.82
N CYS A 276 -2.84 -6.13 -4.08
CA CYS A 276 -2.93 -6.09 -2.62
C CYS A 276 -4.38 -5.92 -2.14
N ARG A 277 -5.20 -5.12 -2.83
CA ARG A 277 -6.62 -4.90 -2.51
C ARG A 277 -7.43 -6.20 -2.55
N GLY A 278 -7.16 -7.09 -3.49
CA GLY A 278 -7.81 -8.41 -3.56
C GLY A 278 -7.40 -9.37 -2.44
N TYR A 279 -6.27 -9.11 -1.78
CA TYR A 279 -5.71 -9.95 -0.72
C TYR A 279 -5.61 -9.23 0.63
N ALA A 280 -6.14 -8.01 0.77
CA ALA A 280 -5.81 -7.11 1.88
C ALA A 280 -6.14 -7.72 3.25
N GLU A 281 -7.25 -8.44 3.36
CA GLU A 281 -7.66 -9.20 4.56
C GLU A 281 -6.72 -10.37 4.93
N ARG A 282 -5.74 -10.70 4.09
CA ARG A 282 -4.75 -11.78 4.29
C ARG A 282 -3.33 -11.25 4.29
N LEU A 283 -3.15 -9.92 4.30
CA LEU A 283 -1.84 -9.28 4.25
C LEU A 283 -1.56 -8.58 5.58
N VAL A 284 -0.34 -8.75 6.06
CA VAL A 284 0.26 -7.91 7.10
C VAL A 284 1.45 -7.21 6.46
N VAL A 285 1.37 -5.89 6.36
CA VAL A 285 2.37 -5.06 5.68
C VAL A 285 2.85 -3.96 6.61
N ASP A 286 4.15 -3.86 6.76
CA ASP A 286 4.79 -2.71 7.40
C ASP A 286 5.22 -1.72 6.33
N LEU A 287 4.93 -0.44 6.56
CA LEU A 287 5.50 0.68 5.82
C LEU A 287 6.33 1.53 6.77
N SER A 288 7.60 1.71 6.45
CA SER A 288 8.48 2.63 7.18
C SER A 288 8.86 3.82 6.31
N LEU A 289 8.93 5.00 6.93
CA LEU A 289 9.22 6.29 6.31
C LEU A 289 10.65 6.73 6.63
N THR A 290 11.38 7.21 5.63
CA THR A 290 12.69 7.86 5.82
C THR A 290 12.91 8.93 4.77
N LEU A 291 13.77 9.90 5.07
CA LEU A 291 14.30 10.82 4.07
C LEU A 291 15.65 10.29 3.56
N GLN A 292 15.94 10.46 2.28
CA GLN A 292 17.19 10.03 1.69
C GLN A 292 18.30 11.04 2.00
N GLY A 293 19.31 10.59 2.74
CA GLY A 293 20.56 11.31 2.93
C GLY A 293 21.50 11.11 1.74
N ASN A 294 22.06 12.20 1.22
CA ASN A 294 23.00 12.20 0.08
C ASN A 294 24.38 12.78 0.44
N SER A 295 24.59 13.22 1.68
CA SER A 295 25.87 13.75 2.17
C SER A 295 26.13 13.31 3.61
N ASP A 296 27.37 13.44 4.07
CA ASP A 296 27.76 13.09 5.45
C ASP A 296 27.02 13.92 6.52
N ALA A 297 26.55 15.11 6.16
CA ALA A 297 25.73 15.97 7.01
C ALA A 297 24.27 15.47 7.13
N GLU A 298 23.83 14.62 6.19
CA GLU A 298 22.48 14.06 6.12
C GLU A 298 22.44 12.56 6.53
N LEU A 299 23.58 11.96 6.89
CA LEU A 299 23.74 10.54 7.25
C LEU A 299 24.14 10.34 8.73
N PRO A 300 23.68 9.28 9.41
CA PRO A 300 22.88 8.18 8.89
C PRO A 300 21.44 8.59 8.61
N GLU A 301 20.78 7.85 7.73
CA GLU A 301 19.33 7.97 7.55
C GLU A 301 18.59 7.45 8.80
N ARG A 302 17.40 7.99 9.06
CA ARG A 302 16.55 7.60 10.19
C ARG A 302 15.15 7.24 9.72
N ILE A 303 14.60 6.18 10.30
CA ILE A 303 13.17 5.91 10.20
C ILE A 303 12.45 6.88 11.13
N PHE A 304 11.50 7.63 10.61
CA PHE A 304 10.78 8.66 11.37
C PHE A 304 9.27 8.41 11.45
N GLY A 305 8.78 7.37 10.77
CA GLY A 305 7.43 6.86 10.95
C GLY A 305 7.38 5.41 10.52
N SER A 306 6.59 4.61 11.21
CA SER A 306 6.30 3.23 10.84
C SER A 306 4.82 2.93 11.09
N VAL A 307 4.21 2.16 10.20
CA VAL A 307 2.83 1.66 10.36
C VAL A 307 2.76 0.23 9.86
N ARG A 308 2.06 -0.62 10.61
CA ARG A 308 1.67 -1.96 10.21
C ARG A 308 0.20 -1.92 9.87
N PHE A 309 -0.16 -2.37 8.68
CA PHE A 309 -1.53 -2.69 8.32
C PHE A 309 -1.72 -4.20 8.44
N SER A 310 -2.62 -4.63 9.33
CA SER A 310 -2.92 -6.04 9.58
C SER A 310 -4.30 -6.36 9.04
N HIS A 311 -4.36 -7.19 8.00
CA HIS A 311 -5.61 -7.68 7.42
C HIS A 311 -6.58 -6.54 7.03
N LEU A 312 -6.04 -5.47 6.43
CA LEU A 312 -6.76 -4.22 6.18
C LEU A 312 -8.00 -4.45 5.30
N ASP A 313 -9.20 -4.36 5.90
CA ASP A 313 -10.46 -4.43 5.18
C ASP A 313 -10.87 -3.04 4.68
N LEU A 314 -10.65 -2.78 3.39
CA LEU A 314 -11.01 -1.51 2.75
C LEU A 314 -12.52 -1.25 2.71
N THR A 315 -13.37 -2.25 2.97
CA THR A 315 -14.82 -2.06 3.04
C THR A 315 -15.26 -1.33 4.31
N LEU A 316 -14.40 -1.32 5.34
CA LEU A 316 -14.61 -0.55 6.58
C LEU A 316 -14.33 0.94 6.41
N ALA A 317 -13.87 1.37 5.23
CA ALA A 317 -13.65 2.78 4.93
C ALA A 317 -14.92 3.61 5.18
N THR A 318 -14.77 4.68 5.96
CA THR A 318 -15.84 5.62 6.28
C THR A 318 -15.98 6.65 5.16
N ALA A 319 -17.17 7.24 5.03
CA ALA A 319 -17.39 8.30 4.06
C ALA A 319 -16.43 9.46 4.34
N MET A 320 -15.74 9.94 3.30
CA MET A 320 -14.88 11.10 3.45
C MET A 320 -15.71 12.32 3.90
N PRO A 321 -15.23 13.09 4.90
CA PRO A 321 -15.91 14.31 5.30
C PRO A 321 -15.94 15.34 4.15
N PRO A 322 -17.03 16.10 3.99
CA PRO A 322 -17.12 17.14 2.97
C PRO A 322 -16.18 18.32 3.28
N ARG A 323 -15.73 19.02 2.24
CA ARG A 323 -14.93 20.26 2.39
C ARG A 323 -15.75 21.44 2.91
N SER A 324 -17.04 21.46 2.56
CA SER A 324 -18.00 22.47 2.98
C SER A 324 -18.92 21.88 4.07
N PRO A 325 -19.33 22.68 5.07
CA PRO A 325 -20.30 22.25 6.08
C PRO A 325 -21.72 22.08 5.53
#